data_AF-A0A2H0W6A9-F1
#
_entry.id   AF-A0A2H0W6A9-F1
#
_cell.length_a   1.000
_cell.length_b   1.000
_cell.length_c   1.000
_cell.angle_alpha   90.00
_cell.angle_beta   90.00
_cell.angle_gamma   90.00
#
_symmetry.space_group_name_H-M   'P 1'
#
loop_
_entity.id
_entity.type
_entity.pdbx_description
1 polymer ?
#
loop_
_entity_poly.entity_id
_entity_poly.type
_entity_poly.pdbx_seq_one_letter_code
_entity_poly.pdbx_strand_id
1 'polypeptide(L)'
;MDLLISIFSFYDKTLSGLPANAQFFIALLLIALICWSFYSIFAHGHWIFIIIFVILFPGAWPALKSIGVITWAALKFLIVRIRINI
;
A
#
# COMPACT_ATOMS: atom_id res chain seq x y z
N MET A 1 -14.63 -1.28 15.90
CA MET A 1 -13.75 -0.29 15.25
C MET A 1 -12.29 -0.48 15.68
N ASP A 2 -12.06 -0.94 16.91
CA ASP A 2 -10.71 -1.08 17.50
C ASP A 2 -9.85 -2.20 16.91
N LEU A 3 -10.45 -3.31 16.47
CA LEU A 3 -9.69 -4.45 15.95
C LEU A 3 -9.00 -4.14 14.61
N LEU A 4 -9.71 -3.46 13.70
CA LEU A 4 -9.12 -3.02 12.43
C LEU A 4 -7.97 -2.03 12.67
N ILE A 5 -8.20 -1.03 13.52
CA ILE A 5 -7.20 0.00 13.87
C ILE A 5 -5.96 -0.65 14.50
N SER A 6 -6.15 -1.63 15.38
CA SER A 6 -5.05 -2.38 16.02
C SER A 6 -4.21 -3.15 15.00
N ILE A 7 -4.87 -3.85 14.06
CA ILE A 7 -4.17 -4.57 12.98
C ILE A 7 -3.35 -3.60 12.12
N PHE A 8 -3.95 -2.51 11.65
CA PHE A 8 -3.21 -1.51 10.85
C PHE A 8 -2.06 -0.87 11.64
N SER A 9 -2.25 -0.60 12.94
CA SER A 9 -1.20 -0.04 13.80
C SER A 9 -0.03 -1.00 14.02
N PHE A 10 -0.29 -2.31 14.11
CA PHE A 10 0.75 -3.33 14.19
C PHE A 10 1.64 -3.33 12.95
N TYR A 11 1.03 -3.30 11.75
CA TYR A 11 1.77 -3.20 10.49
C TYR A 11 2.53 -1.88 10.36
N ASP A 12 1.91 -0.74 10.72
CA ASP A 12 2.57 0.59 10.72
C ASP A 12 3.79 0.60 11.67
N LYS A 13 3.70 -0.02 12.86
CA LYS A 13 4.84 -0.16 13.77
C LYS A 13 5.95 -1.05 13.21
N THR A 14 5.59 -2.14 12.56
CA THR A 14 6.55 -3.09 11.99
C THR A 14 7.31 -2.46 10.83
N LEU A 15 6.64 -1.67 9.99
CA LEU A 15 7.25 -0.99 8.86
C LEU A 15 8.03 0.27 9.27
N SER A 16 7.56 1.02 10.27
CA SER A 16 8.23 2.25 10.72
C SER A 16 9.60 2.04 11.37
N GLY A 17 9.89 0.83 11.87
CA GLY A 17 11.23 0.46 12.37
C GLY A 17 12.30 0.26 11.29
N LEU A 18 11.92 0.27 10.01
CA LEU A 18 12.83 0.02 8.90
C LEU A 18 13.32 1.33 8.26
N PRO A 19 14.54 1.36 7.70
CA PRO A 19 15.03 2.50 6.95
C PRO A 19 14.14 2.77 5.73
N ALA A 20 13.96 4.05 5.36
CA ALA A 20 13.03 4.49 4.30
C ALA A 20 13.21 3.73 2.96
N ASN A 21 14.47 3.42 2.60
CA ASN A 21 14.77 2.65 1.40
C ASN A 21 14.18 1.23 1.47
N ALA A 22 14.32 0.55 2.61
CA ALA A 22 13.78 -0.78 2.82
C ALA A 22 12.24 -0.77 2.87
N GLN A 23 11.64 0.27 3.47
CA GLN A 23 10.18 0.45 3.44
C GLN A 23 9.64 0.52 2.01
N PHE A 24 10.33 1.22 1.11
CA PHE A 24 9.93 1.30 -0.30
C PHE A 24 10.00 -0.07 -1.01
N PHE A 25 11.09 -0.82 -0.83
CA PHE A 25 11.21 -2.15 -1.43
C PHE A 25 10.16 -3.13 -0.89
N ILE A 26 9.90 -3.11 0.41
CA ILE A 26 8.90 -3.97 1.05
C ILE A 26 7.49 -3.59 0.59
N ALA A 27 7.20 -2.31 0.50
CA ALA A 27 5.96 -1.78 -0.06
C ALA A 27 5.72 -2.28 -1.49
N LEU A 28 6.75 -2.20 -2.34
CA LEU A 28 6.68 -2.62 -3.74
C LEU A 28 6.50 -4.13 -3.85
N LEU A 29 7.19 -4.91 -3.02
CA LEU A 29 7.07 -6.36 -2.97
C LEU A 29 5.68 -6.81 -2.45
N LEU A 30 5.14 -6.11 -1.45
CA LEU A 30 3.77 -6.34 -0.96
C LEU A 30 2.73 -6.08 -2.05
N ILE A 31 2.86 -4.97 -2.79
CA ILE A 31 1.96 -4.67 -3.92
C ILE A 31 2.06 -5.76 -4.99
N ALA A 32 3.27 -6.18 -5.35
CA ALA A 32 3.48 -7.26 -6.32
C ALA A 32 2.84 -8.58 -5.87
N LEU A 33 2.98 -8.96 -4.59
CA LEU A 33 2.34 -10.15 -4.03
C LEU A 33 0.81 -10.06 -4.00
N ILE A 34 0.26 -8.88 -3.73
CA ILE A 34 -1.19 -8.63 -3.78
C ILE A 34 -1.70 -8.76 -5.21
N CYS A 35 -1.01 -8.14 -6.19
CA CYS A 35 -1.35 -8.28 -7.60
C CYS A 35 -1.26 -9.74 -8.07
N TRP A 36 -0.22 -10.46 -7.64
CA TRP A 36 -0.05 -11.88 -7.94
C TRP A 36 -1.16 -12.73 -7.32
N SER A 37 -1.50 -12.47 -6.06
CA SER A 37 -2.59 -13.17 -5.37
C SER A 37 -3.92 -12.92 -6.09
N PHE A 38 -4.19 -11.68 -6.49
CA PHE A 38 -5.37 -11.33 -7.28
C PHE A 38 -5.37 -12.11 -8.61
N TYR A 39 -4.28 -12.06 -9.38
CA TYR A 39 -4.14 -12.82 -10.61
C TYR A 39 -4.38 -14.33 -10.41
N SER A 40 -3.78 -14.93 -9.37
CA SER A 40 -3.93 -16.35 -9.08
C SER A 40 -5.35 -16.75 -8.66
N ILE A 41 -6.08 -15.88 -7.95
CA ILE A 41 -7.48 -16.12 -7.59
C ILE A 41 -8.35 -16.18 -8.86
N PHE A 42 -8.22 -15.18 -9.74
CA PHE A 42 -9.08 -15.06 -10.92
C PHE A 42 -8.70 -15.98 -12.07
N ALA A 43 -7.40 -16.23 -12.29
CA ALA A 43 -6.94 -17.04 -13.42
C ALA A 43 -6.93 -18.55 -13.12
N HIS A 44 -6.70 -18.96 -11.86
CA HIS A 44 -6.51 -20.37 -11.50
C HIS A 44 -7.52 -20.88 -10.46
N GLY A 45 -8.38 -20.01 -9.89
CA GLY A 45 -9.43 -20.41 -8.96
C GLY A 45 -8.93 -20.90 -7.59
N HIS A 46 -7.68 -20.59 -7.23
CA HIS A 46 -7.11 -21.02 -5.95
C HIS A 46 -7.60 -20.14 -4.80
N TRP A 47 -8.68 -20.57 -4.14
CA TRP A 47 -9.31 -19.87 -3.01
C TRP A 47 -8.35 -19.61 -1.83
N ILE A 48 -7.27 -20.39 -1.69
CA ILE A 48 -6.26 -20.19 -0.64
C ILE A 48 -5.60 -18.79 -0.71
N PHE A 49 -5.51 -18.23 -1.93
CA PHE A 49 -4.92 -16.90 -2.13
C PHE A 49 -5.82 -15.78 -1.64
N ILE A 50 -7.11 -16.03 -1.40
CA ILE A 50 -8.01 -15.05 -0.76
C ILE A 50 -7.57 -14.81 0.68
N ILE A 51 -7.22 -15.87 1.42
CA ILE A 51 -6.75 -15.76 2.81
C ILE A 51 -5.42 -14.98 2.83
N ILE A 52 -4.51 -15.32 1.92
CA ILE A 52 -3.23 -14.62 1.75
C ILE A 52 -3.46 -13.14 1.42
N PHE A 53 -4.40 -12.83 0.51
CA PHE A 53 -4.77 -11.47 0.16
C PHE A 53 -5.29 -10.70 1.37
N VAL A 54 -6.21 -11.27 2.15
CA VAL A 54 -6.78 -10.61 3.34
C VAL A 54 -5.72 -10.33 4.41
N ILE A 55 -4.73 -11.21 4.57
CA ILE A 55 -3.63 -11.02 5.53
C ILE A 55 -2.62 -9.97 5.03
N LEU A 56 -2.30 -9.98 3.72
CA LEU A 56 -1.32 -9.06 3.13
C LEU A 56 -1.87 -7.65 2.90
N PHE A 57 -3.17 -7.52 2.67
CA PHE A 57 -3.85 -6.24 2.44
C PHE A 57 -3.58 -5.18 3.53
N PRO A 58 -3.70 -5.48 4.84
CA PRO A 58 -3.35 -4.52 5.89
C PRO A 58 -1.86 -4.19 5.92
N GLY A 59 -0.98 -5.11 5.50
CA GLY A 59 0.45 -4.86 5.35
C GLY A 59 0.79 -3.90 4.21
N ALA A 60 0.00 -3.91 3.13
CA ALA A 60 0.17 -2.97 2.00
C ALA A 60 -0.45 -1.59 2.24
N TRP A 61 -1.21 -1.40 3.32
CA TRP A 61 -1.83 -0.13 3.67
C TRP A 61 -0.84 1.05 3.81
N PRO A 62 0.34 0.89 4.46
CA PRO A 62 1.30 1.99 4.59
C PRO A 62 1.95 2.32 3.24
N ALA A 63 2.13 1.32 2.37
CA ALA A 63 2.57 1.52 0.99
C ALA A 63 1.55 2.34 0.19
N LEU A 64 0.27 1.98 0.29
CA LEU A 64 -0.85 2.69 -0.33
C LEU A 64 -0.96 4.14 0.16
N LYS A 65 -0.80 4.37 1.48
CA LYS A 65 -0.72 5.73 2.05
C LYS A 65 0.42 6.53 1.44
N SER A 66 1.63 5.97 1.38
CA SER A 66 2.80 6.65 0.80
C SER A 66 2.57 7.02 -0.67
N ILE A 67 2.02 6.11 -1.48
CA ILE A 67 1.65 6.39 -2.88
C ILE A 67 0.59 7.49 -2.96
N GLY A 68 -0.43 7.45 -2.09
CA GLY A 68 -1.47 8.49 -2.02
C GLY A 68 -0.90 9.87 -1.67
N VAL A 69 0.03 9.95 -0.72
CA VAL A 69 0.70 11.20 -0.34
C VAL A 69 1.55 11.74 -1.50
N ILE A 70 2.33 10.87 -2.17
CA ILE A 70 3.13 11.26 -3.34
C ILE A 70 2.22 11.76 -4.48
N THR A 71 1.14 11.04 -4.77
CA THR A 71 0.17 11.40 -5.81
C THR A 71 -0.51 12.73 -5.49
N TRP A 72 -0.89 12.94 -4.22
CA TRP A 72 -1.47 14.20 -3.76
C TRP A 72 -0.49 15.37 -3.81
N ALA A 73 0.78 15.14 -3.47
CA ALA A 73 1.84 16.13 -3.60
C ALA A 73 2.08 16.52 -5.06
N ALA A 74 2.11 15.54 -5.97
CA ALA A 74 2.22 15.77 -7.41
C ALA A 74 1.04 16.59 -7.96
N LEU A 75 -0.20 16.25 -7.56
CA LEU A 75 -1.40 17.01 -7.91
C LEU A 75 -1.35 18.46 -7.41
N LYS A 76 -0.98 18.68 -6.14
CA LYS A 76 -0.79 20.03 -5.58
C LYS A 76 0.24 20.81 -6.36
N PHE A 77 1.38 20.20 -6.69
CA PHE A 77 2.41 20.85 -7.49
C PHE A 77 1.89 21.30 -8.86
N LEU A 78 1.13 20.43 -9.54
CA LEU A 78 0.49 20.74 -10.83
C LEU A 78 -0.50 21.90 -10.72
N ILE A 79 -1.38 21.88 -9.71
CA ILE A 79 -2.38 22.93 -9.47
C ILE A 79 -1.70 24.27 -9.14
N VAL A 80 -0.69 24.27 -8.27
CA VAL A 80 0.08 25.48 -7.93
C VAL A 80 0.78 26.04 -9.15
N ARG A 81 1.40 25.19 -9.97
CA ARG A 81 2.06 25.60 -11.21
C ARG A 81 1.09 26.21 -12.21
N ILE A 82 -0.12 25.65 -12.35
CA ILE A 82 -1.17 26.20 -13.20
C ILE A 82 -1.64 27.56 -12.68
N ARG A 83 -1.82 27.71 -11.36
CA ARG A 83 -2.28 28.96 -10.74
C ARG A 83 -1.23 30.09 -10.80
N ILE A 84 0.05 29.76 -10.87
CA ILE A 84 1.15 30.74 -11.02
C ILE A 84 1.29 31.23 -12.47
N ASN A 85 0.81 30.47 -13.45
CA ASN A 85 0.98 30.74 -14.89
C ASN A 85 -0.25 31.39 -15.55
N ILE A 86 -1.26 31.77 -14.76
CA ILE A 86 -2.46 32.54 -15.13
C ILE A 86 -2.35 33.89 -14.43
#